data_AF-A0A6M0RZD6-F1
#
_entry.id   AF-A0A6M0RZD6-F1
#
_cell.length_a   1.000
_cell.length_b   1.000
_cell.length_c   1.000
_cell.angle_alpha   90.00
_cell.angle_beta   90.00
_cell.angle_gamma   90.00
#
_symmetry.space_group_name_H-M   'P 1'
#
loop_
_entity.id
_entity.type
_entity.pdbx_description
1 polymer ?
#
loop_
_entity_poly.entity_id
_entity_poly.type
_entity_poly.pdbx_seq_one_letter_code
_entity_poly.pdbx_strand_id
1 'polypeptide(L)'
;MLDIEFFSDDKQPMCRVEVADTFLLWLARTDFARIGEETATDLSINGEQLTLPLVQLAPSTRKTFVEFFTESVVLHSKQVLLQLEEGSLQSELVYRLKKLIELLDCLKNEDYQYLQRV
;
A
#
# COMPACT_ATOMS: atom_id res chain seq x y z
N MET A 1 2.92 7.34 -13.02
CA MET A 1 3.42 6.37 -12.01
C MET A 1 3.59 7.18 -10.74
N LEU A 2 2.99 6.66 -9.68
CA LEU A 2 2.90 7.28 -8.36
C LEU A 2 3.47 6.31 -7.34
N ASP A 3 3.80 6.83 -6.16
CA ASP A 3 4.49 6.06 -5.14
C ASP A 3 3.66 5.98 -3.87
N ILE A 4 3.63 4.77 -3.30
CA ILE A 4 3.21 4.55 -1.93
C ILE A 4 4.48 4.36 -1.11
N GLU A 5 4.72 5.26 -0.16
CA GLU A 5 5.96 5.30 0.61
C GLU A 5 5.74 4.92 2.07
N PHE A 6 6.73 4.24 2.64
CA PHE A 6 6.77 3.80 4.02
C PHE A 6 7.98 4.41 4.71
N PHE A 7 7.78 4.85 5.95
CA PHE A 7 8.80 5.53 6.74
C PHE A 7 9.00 4.83 8.07
N SER A 8 10.22 4.90 8.61
CA SER A 8 10.57 4.46 9.96
C SER A 8 10.04 5.40 11.05
N ASP A 9 10.24 5.05 12.32
CA ASP A 9 9.83 5.88 13.46
C ASP A 9 10.51 7.27 13.49
N ASP A 10 11.80 7.29 13.11
CA ASP A 10 12.60 8.49 12.90
C ASP A 10 12.34 9.17 11.55
N LYS A 11 11.24 8.80 10.90
CA LYS A 11 10.69 9.48 9.72
C LYS A 11 11.62 9.44 8.50
N GLN A 12 12.47 8.42 8.41
CA GLN A 12 13.31 8.18 7.24
C GLN A 12 12.57 7.31 6.22
N PRO A 13 12.72 7.56 4.91
CA PRO A 13 12.15 6.70 3.88
C PRO A 13 12.76 5.29 3.94
N MET A 14 11.91 4.25 3.91
CA MET A 14 12.33 2.85 4.09
C MET A 14 11.91 1.94 2.93
N CYS A 15 10.66 2.02 2.47
CA CYS A 15 10.12 1.24 1.36
C CYS A 15 9.34 2.18 0.43
N ARG A 16 9.52 1.99 -0.88
CA ARG A 16 8.78 2.69 -1.93
C ARG A 16 8.17 1.65 -2.86
N VAL A 17 6.85 1.67 -2.97
CA VAL A 17 6.11 0.81 -3.89
C VAL A 17 5.61 1.66 -5.04
N GLU A 18 6.28 1.52 -6.19
CA GLU A 18 5.90 2.24 -7.41
C GLU A 18 4.64 1.59 -8.02
N VAL A 19 3.62 2.41 -8.32
CA VAL A 19 2.35 1.94 -8.86
C VAL A 19 1.88 2.76 -10.07
N ALA A 20 1.21 2.09 -11.00
CA ALA A 20 0.44 2.73 -12.05
C ALA A 20 -0.74 3.52 -11.47
N ASP A 21 -1.05 4.66 -12.10
CA ASP A 21 -2.11 5.57 -11.68
C ASP A 21 -3.48 4.88 -11.63
N THR A 22 -3.72 3.92 -12.53
CA THR A 22 -4.96 3.12 -12.57
C THR A 22 -5.15 2.26 -11.32
N PHE A 23 -4.06 1.70 -10.78
CA PHE A 23 -4.10 0.90 -9.56
C PHE A 23 -4.36 1.77 -8.34
N LEU A 24 -3.75 2.95 -8.29
CA LEU A 24 -4.01 3.90 -7.22
C LEU A 24 -5.45 4.42 -7.25
N LEU A 25 -5.98 4.74 -8.43
CA LEU A 25 -7.39 5.11 -8.60
C LEU A 25 -8.34 4.00 -8.15
N TRP A 26 -7.96 2.75 -8.38
CA TRP A 26 -8.70 1.60 -7.88
C TRP A 26 -8.65 1.53 -6.35
N LEU A 27 -7.46 1.63 -5.74
CA LEU A 27 -7.31 1.64 -4.27
C LEU A 27 -8.10 2.78 -3.60
N ALA A 28 -8.09 3.98 -4.19
CA ALA A 28 -8.81 5.15 -3.71
C ALA A 28 -10.34 4.95 -3.62
N ARG A 29 -10.88 3.93 -4.31
CA ARG A 29 -12.30 3.57 -4.31
C ARG A 29 -12.64 2.40 -3.38
N THR A 30 -11.64 1.83 -2.69
CA THR A 30 -11.80 0.75 -1.72
C THR A 30 -11.72 1.28 -0.29
N ASP A 31 -11.90 0.40 0.69
CA ASP A 31 -11.77 0.77 2.09
C ASP A 31 -10.35 1.24 2.45
N PHE A 32 -9.32 0.87 1.68
CA PHE A 32 -7.94 1.37 1.82
C PHE A 32 -7.86 2.88 2.07
N ALA A 33 -8.63 3.67 1.31
CA ALA A 33 -8.64 5.12 1.38
C ALA A 33 -9.13 5.68 2.73
N ARG A 34 -9.76 4.84 3.56
CA ARG A 34 -10.36 5.21 4.85
C ARG A 34 -9.63 4.61 6.06
N ILE A 35 -8.62 3.77 5.85
CA ILE A 35 -7.96 3.04 6.96
C ILE A 35 -6.97 3.94 7.68
N GLY A 36 -7.38 4.52 8.81
CA GLY A 36 -6.53 5.41 9.58
C GLY A 36 -6.52 6.85 9.06
N GLU A 37 -6.22 7.78 9.96
CA GLU A 37 -6.21 9.21 9.73
C GLU A 37 -4.87 9.67 9.15
N GLU A 38 -4.92 10.56 8.15
CA GLU A 38 -3.73 11.25 7.64
C GLU A 38 -3.45 12.48 8.49
N THR A 39 -2.26 12.52 9.08
CA THR A 39 -1.78 13.66 9.86
C THR A 39 -0.62 14.33 9.13
N ALA A 40 -0.67 15.66 9.03
CA ALA A 40 0.45 16.45 8.54
C ALA A 40 1.66 16.23 9.46
N THR A 41 2.72 15.65 8.91
CA THR A 41 3.88 15.21 9.66
C THR A 41 5.14 15.84 9.08
N ASP A 42 5.90 16.52 9.92
CA ASP A 42 7.17 17.14 9.54
C ASP A 42 8.27 16.07 9.48
N LEU A 43 9.02 16.09 8.38
CA LEU A 43 10.08 15.17 8.02
C LEU A 43 11.33 15.98 7.70
N SER A 44 12.49 15.44 8.05
CA SER A 44 13.79 15.98 7.65
C SER A 44 14.50 14.96 6.77
N ILE A 45 14.44 15.14 5.45
CA ILE A 45 15.00 14.22 4.46
C ILE A 45 16.11 14.95 3.70
N ASN A 46 17.33 14.40 3.73
CA ASN A 46 18.50 15.01 3.07
C ASN A 46 18.77 16.49 3.44
N GLY A 47 18.37 16.92 4.64
CA GLY A 47 18.51 18.30 5.11
C GLY A 47 17.40 19.24 4.66
N GLU A 48 16.42 18.76 3.89
CA GLU A 48 15.20 19.49 3.55
C GLU A 48 14.09 19.16 4.55
N GLN A 49 13.38 20.20 5.00
CA GLN A 49 12.19 20.07 5.82
C GLN A 49 10.97 19.97 4.92
N LEU A 50 10.22 18.87 5.06
CA LEU A 50 9.04 18.56 4.28
C LEU A 50 7.89 18.25 5.24
N THR A 51 6.68 18.69 4.92
CA THR A 51 5.47 18.29 5.66
C THR A 51 4.63 17.43 4.73
N LEU A 52 4.44 16.15 5.08
CA LEU A 52 3.64 15.21 4.28
C LEU A 52 2.45 14.68 5.08
N PRO A 53 1.31 14.36 4.42
CA PRO A 53 0.20 13.67 5.06
C PRO A 53 0.57 12.19 5.24
N LEU A 54 0.78 11.77 6.49
CA LEU A 54 1.14 10.40 6.82
C LEU A 54 0.07 9.73 7.68
N VAL A 55 -0.13 8.44 7.44
CA VAL A 55 -0.91 7.57 8.31
C VAL A 55 0.05 6.85 9.25
N GLN A 56 -0.16 6.98 10.56
CA GLN A 56 0.61 6.21 11.54
C GLN A 56 0.17 4.75 11.56
N LEU A 57 1.13 3.83 11.39
CA LEU A 57 0.93 2.38 11.39
C LEU A 57 0.96 1.81 12.82
N ALA A 58 0.18 2.43 13.71
CA ALA A 58 -0.09 1.92 15.05
C ALA A 58 -0.70 0.50 14.99
N PRO A 59 -0.59 -0.32 16.05
CA PRO A 59 -0.97 -1.74 15.99
C PRO A 59 -2.38 -2.00 15.44
N SER A 60 -3.38 -1.21 15.82
CA SER A 60 -4.76 -1.32 15.32
C SER A 60 -4.86 -0.94 13.84
N THR A 61 -4.31 0.21 13.43
CA THR A 61 -4.32 0.69 12.04
C THR A 61 -3.60 -0.28 11.11
N ARG A 62 -2.41 -0.75 11.52
CA ARG A 62 -1.64 -1.76 10.77
C ARG A 62 -2.44 -3.04 10.61
N LYS A 63 -3.06 -3.53 11.69
CA LYS A 63 -3.91 -4.73 11.63
C LYS A 63 -5.02 -4.57 10.59
N THR A 64 -5.72 -3.44 10.58
CA THR A 64 -6.79 -3.18 9.60
C THR A 64 -6.25 -3.14 8.17
N PHE A 65 -5.10 -2.51 7.93
CA PHE A 65 -4.45 -2.56 6.61
C PHE A 65 -4.07 -3.98 6.20
N VAL A 66 -3.42 -4.73 7.08
CA VAL A 66 -3.00 -6.12 6.82
C VAL A 66 -4.20 -7.00 6.51
N GLU A 67 -5.30 -6.87 7.25
CA GLU A 67 -6.56 -7.57 6.98
C GLU A 67 -7.10 -7.22 5.59
N PHE A 68 -7.24 -5.93 5.28
CA PHE A 68 -7.70 -5.46 3.97
C PHE A 68 -6.87 -6.02 2.80
N PHE A 69 -5.53 -5.93 2.90
CA PHE A 69 -4.65 -6.41 1.84
C PHE A 69 -4.63 -7.94 1.77
N THR A 70 -4.72 -8.65 2.89
CA THR A 70 -4.82 -10.12 2.91
C THR A 70 -6.10 -10.59 2.20
N GLU A 71 -7.25 -10.00 2.51
CA GLU A 71 -8.52 -10.31 1.85
C GLU A 71 -8.47 -9.99 0.35
N SER A 72 -7.88 -8.83 0.00
CA SER A 72 -7.70 -8.42 -1.39
C SER A 72 -6.80 -9.37 -2.17
N VAL A 73 -5.69 -9.84 -1.59
CA VAL A 73 -4.79 -10.83 -2.19
C VAL A 73 -5.53 -12.15 -2.41
N VAL A 74 -6.29 -12.64 -1.44
CA VAL A 74 -7.08 -13.88 -1.58
C VAL A 74 -8.11 -13.76 -2.70
N LEU A 75 -8.85 -12.66 -2.75
CA LEU A 75 -9.86 -12.42 -3.79
C LEU A 75 -9.23 -12.39 -5.19
N HIS A 76 -8.16 -11.61 -5.37
CA HIS A 76 -7.52 -11.46 -6.68
C HIS A 76 -6.77 -12.72 -7.10
N SER A 77 -6.22 -13.49 -6.15
CA SER A 77 -5.62 -14.80 -6.45
C SER A 77 -6.65 -15.77 -7.02
N LYS A 78 -7.86 -15.81 -6.45
CA LYS A 78 -8.96 -16.64 -7.00
C LYS A 78 -9.34 -16.22 -8.41
N GLN A 79 -9.43 -14.91 -8.67
CA GLN A 79 -9.73 -14.40 -10.01
C GLN A 79 -8.64 -14.76 -11.03
N VAL A 80 -7.36 -14.66 -10.65
CA VAL A 80 -6.24 -15.06 -11.51
C VAL A 80 -6.30 -16.55 -11.82
N LEU A 81 -6.58 -17.39 -10.83
CA LEU A 81 -6.69 -18.84 -11.03
C LEU A 81 -7.84 -19.20 -11.99
N LEU A 82 -9.02 -18.58 -11.83
CA LEU A 82 -10.15 -18.79 -12.75
C LEU A 82 -9.80 -18.37 -14.20
N GLN A 83 -9.17 -17.20 -14.40
CA GLN A 83 -8.79 -16.78 -15.74
C GLN A 83 -7.67 -17.63 -16.36
N LEU A 84 -6.79 -18.20 -15.52
CA LEU A 84 -5.80 -19.17 -15.97
C LEU A 84 -6.45 -20.44 -16.50
N GLU A 85 -7.47 -20.96 -15.82
CA GLU A 85 -8.25 -22.13 -16.26
C GLU A 85 -9.00 -21.86 -17.57
N GLU A 86 -9.53 -20.64 -17.73
CA GLU A 86 -10.26 -20.21 -18.92
C GLU A 86 -9.36 -19.82 -20.11
N GLY A 87 -8.04 -19.69 -19.90
CA GLY A 87 -7.11 -19.19 -20.91
C GLY A 87 -7.30 -17.71 -21.26
N SER A 88 -7.89 -16.93 -20.35
CA SER A 88 -8.32 -15.53 -20.54
C SER A 88 -7.53 -14.53 -19.68
N LEU A 89 -6.35 -14.93 -19.18
CA LEU A 89 -5.59 -14.18 -18.18
C LEU A 89 -5.26 -12.75 -18.60
N GLN A 90 -5.78 -11.79 -17.84
CA GLN A 90 -5.54 -10.37 -18.05
C GLN A 90 -4.27 -9.91 -17.31
N SER A 91 -3.36 -9.25 -18.02
CA SER A 91 -2.11 -8.72 -17.45
C SER A 91 -2.34 -7.73 -16.29
N GLU A 92 -3.39 -6.93 -16.39
CA GLU A 92 -3.81 -5.97 -15.35
C GLU A 92 -4.14 -6.66 -14.03
N LEU A 93 -4.78 -7.84 -14.08
CA LEU A 93 -5.13 -8.60 -12.89
C LEU A 93 -3.88 -9.16 -12.19
N VAL A 94 -2.93 -9.66 -12.98
CA VAL A 94 -1.63 -10.14 -12.47
C VAL A 94 -0.83 -8.99 -11.85
N TYR A 95 -0.81 -7.84 -12.53
CA TYR A 95 -0.15 -6.64 -12.04
C TYR A 95 -0.74 -6.18 -10.69
N ARG A 96 -2.07 -6.11 -10.60
CA ARG A 96 -2.78 -5.75 -9.37
C ARG A 96 -2.45 -6.70 -8.23
N LEU A 97 -2.48 -8.02 -8.49
CA LEU A 97 -2.13 -9.01 -7.47
C LEU A 97 -0.70 -8.84 -6.96
N LYS A 98 0.27 -8.60 -7.87
CA LYS A 98 1.67 -8.35 -7.49
C LYS A 98 1.78 -7.13 -6.56
N LYS A 99 1.12 -6.03 -6.88
CA LYS A 99 1.17 -4.80 -6.06
C LYS A 99 0.45 -4.94 -4.73
N LEU A 100 -0.65 -5.69 -4.67
CA LEU A 100 -1.30 -6.02 -3.40
C LEU A 100 -0.37 -6.83 -2.47
N ILE A 101 0.38 -7.79 -3.02
CA ILE A 101 1.35 -8.59 -2.26
C ILE A 101 2.51 -7.71 -1.77
N GLU A 102 3.09 -6.89 -2.64
CA GLU A 102 4.21 -6.00 -2.30
C GLU A 102 3.83 -5.03 -1.16
N LEU A 103 2.64 -4.43 -1.22
CA LEU A 103 2.12 -3.56 -0.16
C LEU A 103 1.86 -4.32 1.15
N LEU A 104 1.31 -5.54 1.07
CA LEU A 104 1.09 -6.39 2.24
C LEU A 104 2.41 -6.73 2.95
N ASP A 105 3.47 -6.98 2.18
CA ASP A 105 4.79 -7.30 2.74
C ASP A 105 5.41 -6.07 3.42
N CYS A 106 5.32 -4.87 2.83
CA CYS A 106 5.76 -3.65 3.53
C CYS A 106 4.93 -3.39 4.80
N LEU A 107 3.61 -3.63 4.80
CA LEU A 107 2.77 -3.48 6.00
C LEU A 107 3.08 -4.46 7.13
N LYS A 108 3.56 -5.65 6.82
CA LYS A 108 4.00 -6.65 7.80
C LYS A 108 5.37 -6.34 8.39
N ASN A 109 6.14 -5.45 7.77
CA ASN A 109 7.41 -5.01 8.33
C ASN A 109 7.16 -4.04 9.50
N GLU A 110 7.51 -4.48 10.71
CA GLU A 110 7.34 -3.69 11.93
C GLU A 110 8.30 -2.49 12.01
N ASP A 111 9.36 -2.43 11.20
CA ASP A 111 10.25 -1.26 11.15
C ASP A 111 9.58 -0.05 10.49
N TYR A 112 8.53 -0.26 9.71
CA TYR A 112 7.84 0.81 8.98
C TYR A 112 6.69 1.35 9.82
N GLN A 113 6.83 2.56 10.38
CA GLN A 113 5.88 3.15 11.33
C GLN A 113 4.89 4.13 10.69
N TYR A 114 5.15 4.59 9.48
CA TYR A 114 4.25 5.50 8.76
C TYR A 114 4.07 5.09 7.30
N LEU A 115 2.92 5.46 6.75
CA LEU A 115 2.52 5.24 5.37
C LEU A 115 2.09 6.57 4.74
N GLN A 116 2.65 6.91 3.59
CA GLN A 116 2.11 7.92 2.68
C GLN A 116 1.35 7.21 1.56
N ARG A 117 0.08 7.58 1.36
CA ARG A 117 -0.78 6.94 0.35
C ARG A 117 -0.52 7.48 -1.06
N VAL A 118 -0.16 8.76 -1.20
CA VAL A 118 0.24 9.50 -2.42
C VAL A 118 0.98 10.79 -2.03
#